data_AF-A0A933IEL6-F1
#
_entry.id   AF-A0A933IEL6-F1
#
_cell.length_a   1.000
_cell.length_b   1.000
_cell.length_c   1.000
_cell.angle_alpha   90.00
_cell.angle_beta   90.00
_cell.angle_gamma   90.00
#
_symmetry.space_group_name_H-M   'P 1'
#
loop_
_entity.id
_entity.type
_entity.pdbx_description
1 polymer ?
#
loop_
_entity_poly.entity_id
_entity_poly.type
_entity_poly.pdbx_seq_one_letter_code
_entity_poly.pdbx_strand_id
1 'polypeptide(L)'
;MPVVALLALALLYRLWILVSIKGYPVLAVPAADSAMFDAWARDIAQRSFWGDEVFFFDPLYPYFLGIFYALFGHHPFAATVVQGVLGVLGLWMLFEGARRLFGYPVAIAALAAGAFYRTMAFYDVVLLKDFLGPVLLEAAFLAVALAHTTGRHAWWVGAGAACALAGLVRGNLLLLVPALVLAAWLVPARDARRALLVLAGAVAVLLPVALRNTVVGGEVVLSTAEMGTNLYTGNHAGNDTGRYEPPPFLLRATTVNELLDFQREAERRLGRRMGRGEVSAYWRDETFRTIAEAPGRFLLLTAKRAALLTNRIEVPDVYYIDFIARRSVPLAFPAVTFGLAAPLAVYGLVRSRREWRKLLIPYLLLGLPILSMVIFFVFDRYRLPS
;
A
#
# COMPACT_ATOMS: atom_id res chain seq x y z
N MET A 1 -26.70 16.91 -1.79
CA MET A 1 -25.94 18.17 -1.85
C MET A 1 -24.64 18.18 -1.04
N PRO A 2 -24.57 17.76 0.23
CA PRO A 2 -23.33 17.87 1.01
C PRO A 2 -22.21 16.92 0.54
N VAL A 3 -22.52 15.73 0.00
CA VAL A 3 -21.50 14.78 -0.48
C VAL A 3 -20.71 15.34 -1.66
N VAL A 4 -21.40 15.83 -2.69
CA VAL A 4 -20.76 16.41 -3.89
C VAL A 4 -19.92 17.63 -3.51
N ALA A 5 -20.43 18.49 -2.63
CA ALA A 5 -19.68 19.63 -2.12
C ALA A 5 -18.41 19.20 -1.37
N LEU A 6 -18.48 18.18 -0.51
CA LEU A 6 -17.31 17.65 0.21
C LEU A 6 -16.29 17.02 -0.75
N LEU A 7 -16.72 16.27 -1.76
CA LEU A 7 -15.82 15.70 -2.77
C LEU A 7 -15.16 16.80 -3.61
N ALA A 8 -15.91 17.83 -3.99
CA ALA A 8 -15.35 18.99 -4.69
C ALA A 8 -14.33 19.73 -3.82
N LEU A 9 -14.62 19.95 -2.54
CA LEU A 9 -13.67 20.53 -1.58
C LEU A 9 -12.43 19.65 -1.40
N ALA A 10 -12.59 18.33 -1.35
CA ALA A 10 -11.47 17.38 -1.26
C ALA A 10 -10.55 17.47 -2.48
N LEU A 11 -11.11 17.62 -3.68
CA LEU A 11 -10.35 17.81 -4.92
C LEU A 11 -9.66 19.17 -4.94
N LEU A 12 -10.37 20.25 -4.59
CA LEU A 12 -9.80 21.60 -4.50
C LEU A 12 -8.66 21.66 -3.48
N TYR A 13 -8.79 20.96 -2.35
CA TYR A 13 -7.73 20.86 -1.36
C TYR A 13 -6.46 20.19 -1.91
N ARG A 14 -6.62 19.07 -2.63
CA ARG A 14 -5.51 18.37 -3.31
C ARG A 14 -4.85 19.25 -4.38
N LEU A 15 -5.64 19.92 -5.21
CA LEU A 15 -5.11 20.85 -6.21
C LEU A 15 -4.40 22.03 -5.56
N TRP A 16 -4.89 22.54 -4.43
CA TRP A 16 -4.22 23.60 -3.68
C TRP A 16 -2.89 23.13 -3.09
N ILE A 17 -2.82 21.91 -2.53
CA ILE A 17 -1.55 21.29 -2.13
C ILE A 17 -0.62 21.23 -3.34
N LEU A 18 -1.04 20.60 -4.44
CA LEU A 18 -0.24 20.41 -5.66
C LEU A 18 0.36 21.74 -6.16
N VAL A 19 -0.46 22.78 -6.27
CA VAL A 19 0.01 24.12 -6.69
C VAL A 19 0.98 24.73 -5.68
N SER A 20 0.77 24.53 -4.38
CA SER A 20 1.64 25.06 -3.33
C SER A 20 3.04 24.41 -3.29
N ILE A 21 3.15 23.13 -3.71
CA ILE A 21 4.40 22.37 -3.69
C ILE A 21 5.03 22.19 -5.09
N LYS A 22 4.43 22.74 -6.15
CA LYS A 22 4.92 22.57 -7.54
C LYS A 22 6.38 23.01 -7.75
N GLY A 23 6.82 24.04 -7.02
CA GLY A 23 8.19 24.57 -7.11
C GLY A 23 9.17 23.89 -6.16
N TYR A 24 8.72 22.91 -5.37
CA TYR A 24 9.57 22.26 -4.37
C TYR A 24 10.26 21.05 -5.02
N PRO A 25 11.44 20.65 -4.52
CA PRO A 25 12.17 19.50 -5.07
C PRO A 25 11.32 18.22 -5.19
N VAL A 26 10.37 18.00 -4.27
CA VAL A 26 9.42 16.86 -4.29
C VAL A 26 8.68 16.69 -5.63
N LEU A 27 8.35 17.79 -6.32
CA LEU A 27 7.66 17.75 -7.62
C LEU A 27 8.50 18.30 -8.77
N ALA A 28 9.37 19.27 -8.52
CA ALA A 28 10.18 19.91 -9.56
C ALA A 28 11.28 18.98 -10.09
N VAL A 29 11.82 18.10 -9.23
CA VAL A 29 12.88 17.15 -9.60
C VAL A 29 12.56 15.81 -8.94
N PRO A 30 11.92 14.87 -9.64
CA PRO A 30 11.69 13.52 -9.12
C PRO A 30 13.01 12.95 -8.56
N ALA A 31 12.98 12.54 -7.30
CA ALA A 31 14.13 11.99 -6.58
C ALA A 31 13.73 10.66 -5.95
N ALA A 32 14.73 9.83 -5.62
CA ALA A 32 14.54 8.51 -5.00
C ALA A 32 13.46 7.67 -5.75
N ASP A 33 12.45 7.17 -5.03
CA ASP A 33 11.37 6.35 -5.57
C ASP A 33 10.62 7.04 -6.73
N SER A 34 10.36 8.34 -6.64
CA SER A 34 9.66 9.09 -7.70
C SER A 34 10.45 9.09 -9.02
N ALA A 35 11.78 9.21 -8.94
CA ALA A 35 12.66 9.14 -10.11
C ALA A 35 12.66 7.73 -10.72
N MET A 36 12.70 6.71 -9.88
CA MET A 36 12.66 5.31 -10.29
C MET A 36 11.35 4.97 -11.00
N PHE A 37 10.20 5.33 -10.42
CA PHE A 37 8.89 5.09 -11.02
C PHE A 37 8.71 5.84 -12.34
N ASP A 38 9.14 7.11 -12.41
CA ASP A 38 9.09 7.88 -13.65
C ASP A 38 9.97 7.27 -14.76
N ALA A 39 11.20 6.87 -14.42
CA ALA A 39 12.11 6.23 -15.37
C ALA A 39 11.54 4.90 -15.88
N TRP A 40 10.99 4.07 -15.00
CA TRP A 40 10.39 2.80 -15.37
C TRP A 40 9.13 3.00 -16.23
N ALA A 41 8.28 3.97 -15.89
CA ALA A 41 7.12 4.32 -16.69
C ALA A 41 7.49 4.78 -18.12
N ARG A 42 8.57 5.56 -18.26
CA ARG A 42 9.10 5.95 -19.58
C ARG A 42 9.60 4.74 -20.38
N ASP A 43 10.28 3.80 -19.72
CA ASP A 43 10.73 2.55 -20.36
C ASP A 43 9.56 1.70 -20.85
N ILE A 44 8.49 1.58 -20.04
CA ILE A 44 7.24 0.91 -20.43
C ILE A 44 6.58 1.59 -21.63
N ALA A 45 6.55 2.93 -21.64
CA ALA A 45 5.90 3.71 -22.69
C ALA A 45 6.66 3.73 -24.02
N GLN A 46 7.99 3.67 -24.00
CA GLN A 46 8.85 3.93 -25.17
C GLN A 46 9.66 2.72 -25.65
N ARG A 47 9.94 1.75 -24.78
CA ARG A 47 10.91 0.68 -25.06
C ARG A 47 10.26 -0.70 -24.99
N SER A 48 9.82 -1.13 -23.81
CA SER A 48 9.26 -2.47 -23.64
C SER A 48 8.14 -2.46 -22.62
N PHE A 49 6.92 -2.76 -23.09
CA PHE A 49 5.78 -2.99 -22.19
C PHE A 49 6.03 -4.20 -21.27
N TRP A 50 6.82 -5.18 -21.73
CA TRP A 50 7.03 -6.42 -21.00
C TRP A 50 8.23 -6.36 -20.06
N GLY A 51 9.24 -5.53 -20.33
CA GLY A 51 10.51 -5.51 -19.60
C GLY A 51 11.33 -6.81 -19.73
N ASP A 52 12.49 -6.86 -19.06
CA ASP A 52 13.51 -7.90 -19.28
C ASP A 52 13.84 -8.76 -18.05
N GLU A 53 13.39 -8.37 -16.84
CA GLU A 53 13.65 -9.10 -15.59
C GLU A 53 12.37 -9.38 -14.80
N VAL A 54 12.41 -10.34 -13.86
CA VAL A 54 11.35 -10.50 -12.82
C VAL A 54 11.12 -9.17 -12.11
N PHE A 55 9.86 -8.85 -11.80
CA PHE A 55 9.57 -7.66 -11.01
C PHE A 55 10.20 -7.75 -9.63
N PHE A 56 11.15 -6.85 -9.36
CA PHE A 56 11.66 -6.66 -8.02
C PHE A 56 10.77 -5.72 -7.20
N PHE A 57 10.30 -4.63 -7.80
CA PHE A 57 9.37 -3.69 -7.17
C PHE A 57 7.94 -3.86 -7.67
N ASP A 58 6.99 -3.37 -6.87
CA ASP A 58 5.55 -3.39 -7.14
C ASP A 58 5.20 -2.74 -8.50
N PRO A 59 4.67 -3.50 -9.48
CA PRO A 59 4.60 -3.05 -10.87
C PRO A 59 3.41 -2.13 -11.17
N LEU A 60 2.34 -2.14 -10.37
CA LEU A 60 1.07 -1.54 -10.78
C LEU A 60 1.19 -0.04 -11.09
N TYR A 61 1.95 0.69 -10.29
CA TYR A 61 2.13 2.13 -10.48
C TYR A 61 2.99 2.51 -11.71
N PRO A 62 4.17 1.88 -11.94
CA PRO A 62 4.89 2.02 -13.21
C PRO A 62 4.03 1.76 -14.45
N TYR A 63 3.19 0.73 -14.45
CA TYR A 63 2.29 0.45 -15.58
C TYR A 63 1.20 1.50 -15.72
N PHE A 64 0.62 1.97 -14.60
CA PHE A 64 -0.34 3.08 -14.61
C PHE A 64 0.27 4.34 -15.24
N LEU A 65 1.47 4.74 -14.81
CA LEU A 65 2.19 5.89 -15.37
C LEU A 65 2.63 5.65 -16.82
N GLY A 66 3.11 4.45 -17.14
CA GLY A 66 3.58 4.11 -18.49
C GLY A 66 2.47 4.14 -19.52
N ILE A 67 1.28 3.63 -19.18
CA ILE A 67 0.08 3.74 -20.03
C ILE A 67 -0.31 5.22 -20.19
N PHE A 68 -0.28 6.00 -19.11
CA PHE A 68 -0.54 7.43 -19.18
C PHE A 68 0.45 8.15 -20.11
N TYR A 69 1.75 7.88 -19.98
CA TYR A 69 2.80 8.47 -20.81
C TYR A 69 2.75 8.02 -22.27
N ALA A 70 2.32 6.79 -22.54
CA ALA A 70 2.12 6.29 -23.91
C ALA A 70 0.95 7.01 -24.61
N LEU A 71 -0.11 7.36 -23.87
CA LEU A 71 -1.30 8.01 -24.42
C LEU A 71 -1.18 9.54 -24.53
N PHE A 72 -0.55 10.18 -23.53
CA PHE A 72 -0.57 11.63 -23.39
C PHE A 72 0.82 12.27 -23.47
N GLY A 73 1.89 11.48 -23.57
CA GLY A 73 3.27 11.97 -23.49
C GLY A 73 3.79 12.09 -22.06
N HIS A 74 5.08 12.42 -21.93
CA HIS A 74 5.75 12.52 -20.62
C HIS A 74 5.34 13.79 -19.86
N HIS A 75 4.29 13.66 -19.06
CA HIS A 75 3.70 14.76 -18.28
C HIS A 75 3.47 14.34 -16.82
N PRO A 76 4.53 14.23 -15.99
CA PRO A 76 4.43 13.79 -14.58
C PRO A 76 3.49 14.67 -13.74
N PHE A 77 3.46 15.98 -14.00
CA PHE A 77 2.54 16.89 -13.31
C PHE A 77 1.07 16.62 -13.67
N ALA A 78 0.77 16.25 -14.92
CA ALA A 78 -0.59 15.88 -15.31
C ALA A 78 -0.99 14.53 -14.69
N ALA A 79 -0.03 13.59 -14.59
CA ALA A 79 -0.25 12.32 -13.91
C ALA A 79 -0.66 12.53 -12.44
N THR A 80 0.00 13.42 -11.69
CA THR A 80 -0.37 13.70 -10.29
C THR A 80 -1.75 14.34 -10.12
N VAL A 81 -2.24 15.09 -11.12
CA VAL A 81 -3.64 15.57 -11.15
C VAL A 81 -4.61 14.40 -11.29
N VAL A 82 -4.33 13.45 -12.19
CA VAL A 82 -5.14 12.23 -12.37
C VAL A 82 -5.15 11.39 -11.09
N GLN A 83 -4.00 11.24 -10.43
CA GLN A 83 -3.91 10.58 -9.13
C GLN A 83 -4.80 11.24 -8.08
N GLY A 84 -4.78 12.58 -8.01
CA GLY A 84 -5.65 13.33 -7.10
C GLY A 84 -7.13 13.09 -7.36
N VAL A 85 -7.54 12.97 -8.62
CA VAL A 85 -8.92 12.61 -9.00
C VAL A 85 -9.26 11.19 -8.57
N LEU A 86 -8.34 10.23 -8.77
CA LEU A 86 -8.52 8.84 -8.32
C LEU A 86 -8.58 8.72 -6.80
N GLY A 87 -7.79 9.51 -6.06
CA GLY A 87 -7.89 9.61 -4.60
C GLY A 87 -9.26 10.10 -4.13
N VAL A 88 -9.84 11.10 -4.82
CA VAL A 88 -11.21 11.57 -4.51
C VAL A 88 -12.28 10.54 -4.89
N LEU A 89 -12.07 9.77 -5.97
CA LEU A 89 -12.92 8.62 -6.27
C LEU A 89 -12.85 7.58 -5.14
N GLY A 90 -11.65 7.35 -4.60
CA GLY A 90 -11.43 6.57 -3.37
C GLY A 90 -12.32 7.02 -2.21
N LEU A 91 -12.30 8.31 -1.88
CA LEU A 91 -13.13 8.89 -0.83
C LEU A 91 -14.64 8.70 -1.07
N TRP A 92 -15.08 8.77 -2.32
CA TRP A 92 -16.48 8.45 -2.66
C TRP A 92 -16.79 6.96 -2.40
N MET A 93 -15.87 6.05 -2.72
CA MET A 93 -16.03 4.62 -2.44
C MET A 93 -16.07 4.34 -0.92
N LEU A 94 -15.23 5.01 -0.14
CA LEU A 94 -15.27 4.99 1.32
C LEU A 94 -16.62 5.45 1.85
N PHE A 95 -17.10 6.61 1.38
CA PHE A 95 -18.42 7.14 1.75
C PHE A 95 -19.54 6.15 1.43
N GLU A 96 -19.57 5.62 0.21
CA GLU A 96 -20.65 4.75 -0.24
C GLU A 96 -20.64 3.40 0.50
N GLY A 97 -19.46 2.83 0.74
CA GLY A 97 -19.30 1.62 1.56
C GLY A 97 -19.76 1.85 3.01
N ALA A 98 -19.36 2.97 3.60
CA ALA A 98 -19.74 3.32 4.97
C ALA A 98 -21.25 3.60 5.08
N ARG A 99 -21.85 4.28 4.09
CA ARG A 99 -23.28 4.59 4.05
C ARG A 99 -24.13 3.34 4.05
N ARG A 100 -23.68 2.31 3.33
CA ARG A 100 -24.35 1.01 3.23
C ARG A 100 -24.29 0.20 4.52
N LEU A 101 -23.18 0.26 5.25
CA LEU A 101 -22.95 -0.60 6.42
C LEU A 101 -23.31 0.07 7.75
N PHE A 102 -23.11 1.38 7.85
CA PHE A 102 -23.20 2.16 9.09
C PHE A 102 -24.18 3.34 9.01
N GLY A 103 -24.74 3.62 7.83
CA GLY A 103 -25.66 4.72 7.62
C GLY A 103 -24.97 6.04 7.30
N TYR A 104 -25.80 7.03 6.95
CA TYR A 104 -25.35 8.30 6.38
C TYR A 104 -24.48 9.17 7.31
N PRO A 105 -24.76 9.31 8.62
CA PRO A 105 -23.94 10.17 9.49
C PRO A 105 -22.49 9.67 9.60
N VAL A 106 -22.30 8.36 9.73
CA VAL A 106 -20.97 7.74 9.78
C VAL A 106 -20.24 7.92 8.45
N ALA A 107 -20.96 7.76 7.34
CA ALA A 107 -20.41 7.95 6.00
C ALA A 107 -19.90 9.37 5.76
N ILE A 108 -20.68 10.40 6.13
CA ILE A 108 -20.24 11.80 6.00
C ILE A 108 -19.05 12.09 6.91
N ALA A 109 -19.03 11.57 8.13
CA ALA A 109 -17.89 11.73 9.03
C ALA A 109 -16.61 11.08 8.46
N ALA A 110 -16.72 9.87 7.92
CA ALA A 110 -15.61 9.18 7.26
C ALA A 110 -15.12 9.94 6.02
N LEU A 111 -16.04 10.43 5.19
CA LEU A 111 -15.72 11.25 4.01
C LEU A 111 -15.00 12.54 4.40
N ALA A 112 -15.50 13.27 5.38
CA ALA A 112 -14.86 14.50 5.86
C ALA A 112 -13.47 14.19 6.47
N ALA A 113 -13.35 13.13 7.26
CA ALA A 113 -12.09 12.74 7.86
C ALA A 113 -11.04 12.38 6.79
N GLY A 114 -11.39 11.56 5.80
CA GLY A 114 -10.50 11.18 4.70
C GLY A 114 -10.19 12.34 3.75
N ALA A 115 -11.19 13.18 3.43
CA ALA A 115 -11.02 14.35 2.56
C ALA A 115 -9.92 15.29 3.04
N PHE A 116 -9.81 15.42 4.37
CA PHE A 116 -8.91 16.34 5.04
C PHE A 116 -7.81 15.65 5.86
N TYR A 117 -7.60 14.34 5.66
CA TYR A 117 -6.47 13.63 6.23
C TYR A 117 -5.20 14.05 5.48
N ARG A 118 -4.33 14.78 6.18
CA ARG A 118 -3.16 15.45 5.61
C ARG A 118 -2.26 14.50 4.80
N THR A 119 -1.97 13.32 5.35
CA THR A 119 -1.05 12.34 4.76
C THR A 119 -1.64 11.78 3.46
N MET A 120 -2.92 11.41 3.46
CA MET A 120 -3.63 10.92 2.26
C MET A 120 -3.67 12.01 1.18
N ALA A 121 -4.09 13.23 1.52
CA ALA A 121 -4.16 14.32 0.55
C ALA A 121 -2.79 14.71 -0.04
N PHE A 122 -1.70 14.56 0.72
CA PHE A 122 -0.34 14.78 0.22
C PHE A 122 0.09 13.69 -0.77
N TYR A 123 -0.04 12.41 -0.40
CA TYR A 123 0.39 11.31 -1.28
C TYR A 123 -0.50 11.13 -2.52
N ASP A 124 -1.73 11.65 -2.51
CA ASP A 124 -2.59 11.73 -3.70
C ASP A 124 -2.01 12.63 -4.81
N VAL A 125 -1.13 13.57 -4.49
CA VAL A 125 -0.61 14.58 -5.43
C VAL A 125 0.91 14.56 -5.59
N VAL A 126 1.56 13.52 -5.09
CA VAL A 126 3.01 13.27 -5.26
C VAL A 126 3.19 12.07 -6.18
N LEU A 127 4.23 12.08 -7.02
CA LEU A 127 4.48 11.05 -8.04
C LEU A 127 4.99 9.73 -7.41
N LEU A 128 4.16 9.11 -6.59
CA LEU A 128 4.41 7.86 -5.88
C LEU A 128 3.19 6.94 -5.96
N LYS A 129 3.44 5.64 -5.72
CA LYS A 129 2.42 4.59 -5.76
C LYS A 129 1.43 4.62 -4.58
N ASP A 130 1.71 5.43 -3.57
CA ASP A 130 1.10 5.37 -2.24
C ASP A 130 -0.42 5.59 -2.23
N PHE A 131 -0.95 6.41 -3.13
CA PHE A 131 -2.40 6.68 -3.23
C PHE A 131 -3.20 5.46 -3.71
N LEU A 132 -2.61 4.57 -4.52
CA LEU A 132 -3.34 3.43 -5.09
C LEU A 132 -3.76 2.42 -4.01
N GLY A 133 -2.96 2.27 -2.95
CA GLY A 133 -3.26 1.36 -1.85
C GLY A 133 -4.61 1.67 -1.21
N PRO A 134 -4.81 2.87 -0.63
CA PRO A 134 -6.10 3.31 -0.09
C PRO A 134 -7.25 3.20 -1.09
N VAL A 135 -7.08 3.69 -2.33
CA VAL A 135 -8.15 3.64 -3.36
C VAL A 135 -8.62 2.20 -3.62
N LEU A 136 -7.69 1.24 -3.69
CA LEU A 136 -8.02 -0.17 -3.91
C LEU A 136 -8.64 -0.83 -2.68
N LEU A 137 -8.27 -0.42 -1.47
CA LEU A 137 -8.91 -0.87 -0.23
C LEU A 137 -10.33 -0.32 -0.10
N GLU A 138 -10.55 0.94 -0.47
CA GLU A 138 -11.87 1.56 -0.49
C GLU A 138 -12.76 0.90 -1.55
N ALA A 139 -12.19 0.54 -2.71
CA ALA A 139 -12.88 -0.26 -3.72
C ALA A 139 -13.26 -1.67 -3.20
N ALA A 140 -12.34 -2.36 -2.53
CA ALA A 140 -12.60 -3.67 -1.91
C ALA A 140 -13.69 -3.56 -0.83
N PHE A 141 -13.62 -2.54 0.02
CA PHE A 141 -14.60 -2.25 1.06
C PHE A 141 -16.00 -1.97 0.47
N LEU A 142 -16.08 -1.13 -0.56
CA LEU A 142 -17.33 -0.86 -1.26
C LEU A 142 -17.88 -2.12 -1.94
N ALA A 143 -17.05 -2.91 -2.61
CA ALA A 143 -17.46 -4.15 -3.26
C ALA A 143 -18.05 -5.14 -2.24
N VAL A 144 -17.41 -5.30 -1.07
CA VAL A 144 -17.96 -6.11 0.03
C VAL A 144 -19.29 -5.53 0.52
N ALA A 145 -19.40 -4.22 0.73
CA ALA A 145 -20.65 -3.58 1.16
C ALA A 145 -21.79 -3.78 0.14
N LEU A 146 -21.48 -3.69 -1.15
CA LEU A 146 -22.41 -3.98 -2.25
C LEU A 146 -22.83 -5.45 -2.27
N ALA A 147 -21.89 -6.39 -2.08
CA ALA A 147 -22.19 -7.82 -2.03
C ALA A 147 -23.22 -8.14 -0.93
N HIS A 148 -23.04 -7.54 0.25
CA HIS A 148 -23.95 -7.73 1.38
C HIS A 148 -25.30 -7.05 1.19
N THR A 149 -25.32 -5.80 0.71
CA THR A 149 -26.57 -5.01 0.65
C THR A 149 -27.42 -5.34 -0.58
N THR A 150 -26.82 -5.78 -1.68
CA THR A 150 -27.57 -6.11 -2.91
C THR A 150 -27.79 -7.61 -3.10
N GLY A 151 -27.11 -8.46 -2.32
CA GLY A 151 -27.11 -9.91 -2.49
C GLY A 151 -26.41 -10.40 -3.77
N ARG A 152 -25.85 -9.51 -4.59
CA ARG A 152 -25.18 -9.88 -5.85
C ARG A 152 -23.79 -10.43 -5.58
N HIS A 153 -23.60 -11.71 -5.84
CA HIS A 153 -22.32 -12.38 -5.61
C HIS A 153 -21.17 -11.90 -6.53
N ALA A 154 -21.47 -11.30 -7.68
CA ALA A 154 -20.43 -10.78 -8.59
C ALA A 154 -19.49 -9.76 -7.92
N TRP A 155 -19.96 -9.04 -6.91
CA TRP A 155 -19.12 -8.09 -6.16
C TRP A 155 -18.00 -8.76 -5.36
N TRP A 156 -18.09 -10.05 -5.05
CA TRP A 156 -16.98 -10.80 -4.45
C TRP A 156 -15.78 -10.92 -5.40
N VAL A 157 -16.03 -11.02 -6.71
CA VAL A 157 -14.97 -10.98 -7.73
C VAL A 157 -14.29 -9.61 -7.70
N GLY A 158 -15.07 -8.53 -7.65
CA GLY A 158 -14.55 -7.17 -7.54
C GLY A 158 -13.71 -6.96 -6.28
N ALA A 159 -14.15 -7.49 -5.13
CA ALA A 159 -13.40 -7.40 -3.88
C ALA A 159 -12.07 -8.17 -3.95
N GLY A 160 -12.07 -9.39 -4.49
CA GLY A 160 -10.86 -10.18 -4.69
C GLY A 160 -9.87 -9.54 -5.64
N ALA A 161 -10.36 -8.99 -6.76
CA ALA A 161 -9.55 -8.26 -7.74
C ALA A 161 -8.93 -6.99 -7.13
N ALA A 162 -9.71 -6.22 -6.36
CA ALA A 162 -9.22 -5.01 -5.68
C ALA A 162 -8.14 -5.34 -4.64
N CYS A 163 -8.32 -6.38 -3.81
CA CYS A 163 -7.29 -6.83 -2.86
C CYS A 163 -6.02 -7.31 -3.58
N ALA A 164 -6.14 -8.04 -4.70
CA ALA A 164 -5.01 -8.50 -5.48
C ALA A 164 -4.25 -7.34 -6.14
N LEU A 165 -4.96 -6.37 -6.71
CA LEU A 165 -4.36 -5.13 -7.23
C LEU A 165 -3.65 -4.37 -6.12
N ALA A 166 -4.24 -4.29 -4.92
CA ALA A 166 -3.59 -3.65 -3.78
C ALA A 166 -2.28 -4.36 -3.40
N GLY A 167 -2.26 -5.70 -3.49
CA GLY A 167 -1.06 -6.52 -3.35
C GLY A 167 0.02 -6.25 -4.41
N LEU A 168 -0.34 -5.74 -5.60
CA LEU A 168 0.60 -5.30 -6.64
C LEU A 168 1.06 -3.84 -6.50
N VAL A 169 0.53 -3.10 -5.53
CA VAL A 169 1.02 -1.78 -5.11
C VAL A 169 1.94 -1.94 -3.90
N ARG A 170 1.58 -2.85 -2.99
CA ARG A 170 2.32 -3.17 -1.77
C ARG A 170 2.13 -4.65 -1.45
N GLY A 171 3.22 -5.42 -1.51
CA GLY A 171 3.19 -6.87 -1.30
C GLY A 171 2.51 -7.34 -0.01
N ASN A 172 2.57 -6.57 1.09
CA ASN A 172 1.91 -6.95 2.36
C ASN A 172 0.37 -6.95 2.27
N LEU A 173 -0.22 -6.15 1.36
CA LEU A 173 -1.67 -6.11 1.14
C LEU A 173 -2.18 -7.39 0.45
N LEU A 174 -1.29 -8.21 -0.14
CA LEU A 174 -1.66 -9.49 -0.71
C LEU A 174 -2.22 -10.46 0.34
N LEU A 175 -1.88 -10.28 1.62
CA LEU A 175 -2.45 -11.03 2.76
C LEU A 175 -3.97 -10.85 2.90
N LEU A 176 -4.53 -9.78 2.33
CA LEU A 176 -5.98 -9.55 2.31
C LEU A 176 -6.72 -10.57 1.44
N VAL A 177 -6.08 -11.16 0.43
CA VAL A 177 -6.72 -12.17 -0.42
C VAL A 177 -7.10 -13.41 0.39
N PRO A 178 -6.17 -14.14 1.05
CA PRO A 178 -6.54 -15.31 1.85
C PRO A 178 -7.45 -14.95 3.05
N ALA A 179 -7.24 -13.79 3.68
CA ALA A 179 -8.10 -13.33 4.76
C ALA A 179 -9.54 -13.08 4.30
N LEU A 180 -9.72 -12.44 3.14
CA LEU A 180 -11.04 -12.20 2.55
C LEU A 180 -11.68 -13.49 2.04
N VAL A 181 -10.92 -14.42 1.46
CA VAL A 181 -11.42 -15.75 1.07
C VAL A 181 -11.98 -16.49 2.29
N LEU A 182 -11.22 -16.52 3.39
CA LEU A 182 -11.65 -17.17 4.63
C LEU A 182 -12.88 -16.48 5.24
N ALA A 183 -12.89 -15.15 5.29
CA ALA A 183 -14.01 -14.40 5.85
C ALA A 183 -15.28 -14.52 4.99
N ALA A 184 -15.14 -14.44 3.66
CA ALA A 184 -16.23 -14.63 2.71
C ALA A 184 -16.79 -16.06 2.76
N TRP A 185 -15.93 -17.05 3.04
CA TRP A 185 -16.36 -18.42 3.27
C TRP A 185 -17.17 -18.53 4.55
N LEU A 186 -16.69 -17.99 5.67
CA LEU A 186 -17.23 -18.30 7.00
C LEU A 186 -18.37 -17.38 7.46
N VAL A 187 -18.49 -16.16 6.92
CA VAL A 187 -19.33 -15.11 7.48
C VAL A 187 -20.27 -14.48 6.44
N PRO A 188 -21.54 -14.19 6.82
CA PRO A 188 -22.22 -14.58 8.07
C PRO A 188 -22.53 -16.08 8.19
N ALA A 189 -22.45 -16.83 7.08
CA ALA A 189 -22.69 -18.26 7.04
C ALA A 189 -21.71 -18.92 6.06
N ARG A 190 -21.52 -20.23 6.20
CA ARG A 190 -20.63 -21.00 5.32
C ARG A 190 -21.11 -20.95 3.87
N ASP A 191 -20.37 -20.26 3.02
CA ASP A 191 -20.67 -20.12 1.59
C ASP A 191 -19.38 -20.16 0.76
N ALA A 192 -19.04 -21.36 0.27
CA ALA A 192 -17.84 -21.57 -0.54
C ALA A 192 -17.89 -20.80 -1.87
N ARG A 193 -19.08 -20.46 -2.37
CA ARG A 193 -19.22 -19.72 -3.63
C ARG A 193 -18.61 -18.32 -3.52
N ARG A 194 -18.79 -17.65 -2.38
CA ARG A 194 -18.22 -16.31 -2.14
C ARG A 194 -16.70 -16.38 -2.12
N ALA A 195 -16.15 -17.37 -1.42
CA ALA A 195 -14.72 -17.64 -1.35
C ALA A 195 -14.12 -17.90 -2.74
N LEU A 196 -14.78 -18.74 -3.55
CA LEU A 196 -14.37 -19.02 -4.93
C LEU A 196 -14.42 -17.79 -5.82
N LEU A 197 -15.42 -16.91 -5.65
CA LEU A 197 -15.52 -15.66 -6.42
C LEU A 197 -14.44 -14.64 -6.03
N VAL A 198 -14.12 -14.51 -4.73
CA VAL A 198 -12.96 -13.72 -4.28
C VAL A 198 -11.68 -14.28 -4.91
N LEU A 199 -11.49 -15.60 -4.85
CA LEU A 199 -10.32 -16.24 -5.44
C LEU A 199 -10.26 -16.03 -6.95
N ALA A 200 -11.38 -16.13 -7.66
CA ALA A 200 -11.46 -15.88 -9.10
C ALA A 200 -11.04 -14.45 -9.46
N GLY A 201 -11.51 -13.46 -8.70
CA GLY A 201 -11.09 -12.06 -8.88
C GLY A 201 -9.60 -11.86 -8.63
N ALA A 202 -9.05 -12.49 -7.58
CA ALA A 202 -7.63 -12.40 -7.28
C ALA A 202 -6.76 -13.10 -8.35
N VAL A 203 -7.16 -14.30 -8.79
CA VAL A 203 -6.46 -15.04 -9.86
C VAL A 203 -6.49 -14.26 -11.17
N ALA A 204 -7.61 -13.64 -11.54
CA ALA A 204 -7.69 -12.84 -12.75
C ALA A 204 -6.67 -11.68 -12.80
N VAL A 205 -6.27 -11.15 -11.64
CA VAL A 205 -5.27 -10.07 -11.52
C VAL A 205 -3.85 -10.61 -11.40
N LEU A 206 -3.63 -11.62 -10.56
CA LEU A 206 -2.29 -12.13 -10.26
C LEU A 206 -1.75 -13.05 -11.35
N LEU A 207 -2.62 -13.78 -12.06
CA LEU A 207 -2.19 -14.74 -13.07
C LEU A 207 -1.42 -14.07 -14.22
N PRO A 208 -1.88 -12.96 -14.84
CA PRO A 208 -1.10 -12.28 -15.87
C PRO A 208 0.28 -11.83 -15.38
N VAL A 209 0.38 -11.35 -14.14
CA VAL A 209 1.65 -10.91 -13.55
C VAL A 209 2.59 -12.10 -13.32
N ALA A 210 2.08 -13.19 -12.75
CA ALA A 210 2.83 -14.42 -12.52
C ALA A 210 3.32 -15.06 -13.83
N LEU A 211 2.44 -15.09 -14.85
CA LEU A 211 2.79 -15.57 -16.19
C LEU A 211 3.89 -14.71 -16.81
N ARG A 212 3.76 -13.38 -16.74
CA ARG A 212 4.79 -12.46 -17.24
C ARG A 212 6.12 -12.68 -16.51
N ASN A 213 6.11 -12.80 -15.18
CA ASN A 213 7.34 -13.06 -14.42
C ASN A 213 7.98 -14.39 -14.81
N THR A 214 7.17 -15.41 -15.08
CA THR A 214 7.66 -16.73 -15.51
C THR A 214 8.26 -16.68 -16.91
N VAL A 215 7.59 -16.01 -17.86
CA VAL A 215 8.03 -15.92 -19.26
C VAL A 215 9.27 -15.04 -19.40
N VAL A 216 9.31 -13.89 -18.73
CA VAL A 216 10.40 -12.92 -18.84
C VAL A 216 11.59 -13.34 -17.97
N GLY A 217 11.33 -13.76 -16.74
CA GLY A 217 12.36 -13.99 -15.74
C GLY A 217 12.77 -15.44 -15.53
N GLY A 218 12.07 -16.41 -16.13
CA GLY A 218 12.33 -17.84 -15.96
C GLY A 218 11.96 -18.39 -14.57
N GLU A 219 11.32 -17.60 -13.72
CA GLU A 219 10.97 -17.95 -12.34
C GLU A 219 9.49 -17.71 -12.05
N VAL A 220 8.87 -18.62 -11.28
CA VAL A 220 7.47 -18.48 -10.86
C VAL A 220 7.39 -17.55 -9.64
N VAL A 221 7.21 -16.26 -9.91
CA VAL A 221 7.02 -15.22 -8.88
C VAL A 221 5.63 -14.59 -9.03
N LEU A 222 4.80 -14.72 -8.00
CA LEU A 222 3.38 -14.33 -8.04
C LEU A 222 3.16 -12.82 -8.18
N SER A 223 3.97 -12.00 -7.51
CA SER A 223 3.91 -10.54 -7.57
C SER A 223 5.30 -9.96 -7.78
N THR A 224 6.12 -9.96 -6.73
CA THR A 224 7.46 -9.38 -6.71
C THR A 224 8.43 -10.23 -5.90
N ALA A 225 9.73 -10.07 -6.15
CA ALA A 225 10.80 -10.74 -5.43
C ALA A 225 11.33 -9.94 -4.21
N GLU A 226 10.57 -8.98 -3.69
CA GLU A 226 11.00 -8.05 -2.62
C GLU A 226 10.77 -8.56 -1.18
N MET A 227 9.88 -9.55 -1.02
CA MET A 227 9.39 -9.93 0.31
C MET A 227 10.53 -10.34 1.27
N GLY A 228 11.46 -11.17 0.81
CA GLY A 228 12.54 -11.67 1.64
C GLY A 228 13.53 -10.60 2.08
N THR A 229 13.90 -9.69 1.17
CA THR A 229 14.82 -8.58 1.47
C THR A 229 14.19 -7.63 2.48
N ASN A 230 12.91 -7.28 2.30
CA ASN A 230 12.19 -6.44 3.26
C ASN A 230 12.04 -7.10 4.63
N LEU A 231 11.75 -8.41 4.66
CA LEU A 231 11.63 -9.16 5.91
C LEU A 231 12.95 -9.16 6.69
N TYR A 232 14.06 -9.35 5.97
CA TYR A 232 15.41 -9.31 6.56
C TYR A 232 15.79 -7.91 7.03
N THR A 233 15.57 -6.86 6.24
CA THR A 233 15.87 -5.47 6.66
C THR A 233 15.19 -5.10 7.97
N GLY A 234 13.95 -5.56 8.16
CA GLY A 234 13.24 -5.36 9.43
C GLY A 234 13.90 -6.12 10.59
N ASN A 235 14.30 -7.37 10.39
CA ASN A 235 14.52 -8.33 11.47
C ASN A 235 15.95 -8.89 11.56
N HIS A 236 16.92 -8.33 10.83
CA HIS A 236 18.30 -8.78 10.88
C HIS A 236 18.94 -8.57 12.25
N ALA A 237 19.96 -9.38 12.53
CA ALA A 237 20.62 -9.41 13.84
C ALA A 237 21.36 -8.12 14.23
N GLY A 238 21.54 -7.16 13.32
CA GLY A 238 22.08 -5.83 13.64
C GLY A 238 21.02 -4.81 14.05
N ASN A 239 19.73 -5.06 13.82
CA ASN A 239 18.67 -4.10 14.14
C ASN A 239 18.14 -4.31 15.56
N ASP A 240 18.47 -3.41 16.47
CA ASP A 240 17.99 -3.44 17.87
C ASP A 240 16.97 -2.35 18.19
N THR A 241 16.71 -1.46 17.25
CA THR A 241 15.90 -0.25 17.45
C THR A 241 14.43 -0.47 17.10
N GLY A 242 14.14 -1.43 16.22
CA GLY A 242 12.81 -1.63 15.63
C GLY A 242 12.46 -0.58 14.57
N ARG A 243 13.37 0.35 14.26
CA ARG A 243 13.25 1.29 13.14
C ARG A 243 13.83 0.65 11.88
N TYR A 244 13.64 1.32 10.74
CA TYR A 244 14.43 0.98 9.56
C TYR A 244 15.91 1.24 9.85
N GLU A 245 16.71 0.20 9.71
CA GLU A 245 18.16 0.25 9.84
C GLU A 245 18.77 -0.59 8.73
N PRO A 246 19.41 0.03 7.73
CA PRO A 246 19.95 -0.70 6.60
C PRO A 246 21.00 -1.71 7.09
N PRO A 247 20.97 -2.97 6.61
CA PRO A 247 22.02 -3.92 6.91
C PRO A 247 23.41 -3.37 6.59
N PRO A 248 24.47 -3.75 7.34
CA PRO A 248 25.81 -3.18 7.18
C PRO A 248 26.42 -3.32 5.78
N PHE A 249 25.94 -4.29 4.99
CA PHE A 249 26.38 -4.51 3.62
C PHE A 249 25.68 -3.63 2.57
N LEU A 250 24.64 -2.89 2.95
CA LEU A 250 24.02 -1.89 2.06
C LEU A 250 24.90 -0.64 2.05
N LEU A 251 25.69 -0.48 1.00
CA LEU A 251 26.69 0.59 0.88
C LEU A 251 26.09 1.90 0.38
N ARG A 252 24.90 1.86 -0.24
CA ARG A 252 24.20 3.01 -0.81
C ARG A 252 22.69 2.91 -0.56
N ALA A 253 22.14 3.82 0.23
CA ALA A 253 20.70 3.92 0.52
C ALA A 253 19.91 4.55 -0.66
N THR A 254 19.93 3.90 -1.81
CA THR A 254 19.04 4.21 -2.93
C THR A 254 18.37 2.92 -3.38
N THR A 255 17.06 2.94 -3.60
CA THR A 255 16.20 1.78 -3.86
C THR A 255 16.78 0.78 -4.87
N VAL A 256 17.35 1.26 -5.98
CA VAL A 256 17.97 0.41 -7.03
C VAL A 256 19.28 -0.26 -6.56
N ASN A 257 20.10 0.43 -5.78
CA ASN A 257 21.36 -0.13 -5.26
C ASN A 257 21.10 -1.14 -4.14
N GLU A 258 20.03 -0.96 -3.35
CA GLU A 258 19.66 -1.91 -2.29
C GLU A 258 19.40 -3.31 -2.86
N LEU A 259 18.63 -3.39 -3.95
CA LEU A 259 18.40 -4.64 -4.69
C LEU A 259 19.72 -5.34 -5.07
N LEU A 260 20.63 -4.59 -5.71
CA LEU A 260 21.88 -5.14 -6.20
C LEU A 260 22.79 -5.59 -5.06
N ASP A 261 22.81 -4.87 -3.95
CA ASP A 261 23.62 -5.20 -2.78
C ASP A 261 23.08 -6.45 -2.07
N PHE A 262 21.75 -6.61 -1.93
CA PHE A 262 21.14 -7.84 -1.42
C PHE A 262 21.47 -9.07 -2.28
N GLN A 263 21.45 -8.92 -3.60
CA GLN A 263 21.83 -10.00 -4.51
C GLN A 263 23.32 -10.32 -4.40
N ARG A 264 24.20 -9.32 -4.50
CA ARG A 264 25.66 -9.51 -4.41
C ARG A 264 26.06 -10.18 -3.10
N GLU A 265 25.45 -9.79 -1.99
CA GLU A 265 25.77 -10.37 -0.69
C GLU A 265 25.31 -11.82 -0.58
N ALA A 266 24.11 -12.16 -1.09
CA ALA A 266 23.65 -13.55 -1.12
C ALA A 266 24.55 -14.43 -2.03
N GLU A 267 24.87 -13.95 -3.23
CA GLU A 267 25.76 -14.64 -4.17
C GLU A 267 27.17 -14.81 -3.61
N ARG A 268 27.70 -13.80 -2.90
CA ARG A 268 29.01 -13.86 -2.23
C ARG A 268 29.04 -14.92 -1.14
N ARG A 269 27.97 -15.04 -0.34
CA ARG A 269 27.88 -16.04 0.76
C ARG A 269 27.75 -17.47 0.24
N LEU A 270 27.03 -17.66 -0.87
CA LEU A 270 26.77 -18.99 -1.43
C LEU A 270 27.76 -19.39 -2.54
N GLY A 271 28.57 -18.46 -3.04
CA GLY A 271 29.56 -18.73 -4.08
C GLY A 271 28.96 -19.07 -5.45
N ARG A 272 27.70 -18.69 -5.72
CA ARG A 272 27.00 -18.95 -6.98
C ARG A 272 26.12 -17.77 -7.38
N ARG A 273 25.80 -17.66 -8.67
CA ARG A 273 24.77 -16.73 -9.15
C ARG A 273 23.38 -17.18 -8.73
N MET A 274 22.50 -16.22 -8.50
CA MET A 274 21.14 -16.46 -8.03
C MET A 274 20.13 -15.63 -8.81
N GLY A 275 18.99 -16.21 -9.12
CA GLY A 275 17.86 -15.45 -9.65
C GLY A 275 17.15 -14.63 -8.56
N ARG A 276 16.26 -13.72 -8.95
CA ARG A 276 15.62 -12.74 -8.02
C ARG A 276 14.78 -13.46 -6.97
N GLY A 277 14.01 -14.48 -7.37
CA GLY A 277 13.22 -15.31 -6.49
C GLY A 277 14.08 -16.10 -5.51
N GLU A 278 15.22 -16.65 -5.96
CA GLU A 278 16.18 -17.34 -5.10
C GLU A 278 16.78 -16.40 -4.03
N VAL A 279 17.15 -15.17 -4.42
CA VAL A 279 17.65 -14.16 -3.48
C VAL A 279 16.59 -13.84 -2.43
N SER A 280 15.33 -13.65 -2.85
CA SER A 280 14.22 -13.41 -1.92
C SER A 280 14.02 -14.58 -0.94
N ALA A 281 14.04 -15.82 -1.46
CA ALA A 281 13.91 -17.02 -0.63
C ALA A 281 15.06 -17.13 0.39
N TYR A 282 16.29 -16.88 -0.04
CA TYR A 282 17.47 -16.90 0.83
C TYR A 282 17.33 -15.93 2.01
N TRP A 283 16.98 -14.67 1.77
CA TRP A 283 16.85 -13.66 2.83
C TRP A 283 15.65 -13.92 3.75
N ARG A 284 14.56 -14.50 3.21
CA ARG A 284 13.44 -14.98 4.02
C ARG A 284 13.89 -16.08 4.98
N ASP A 285 14.59 -17.09 4.47
CA ASP A 285 15.02 -18.25 5.26
C ASP A 285 16.06 -17.84 6.30
N GLU A 286 16.97 -16.92 5.95
CA GLU A 286 17.91 -16.30 6.88
C GLU A 286 17.19 -15.58 8.01
N THR A 287 16.12 -14.83 7.69
CA THR A 287 15.33 -14.13 8.72
C THR A 287 14.66 -15.13 9.66
N PHE A 288 14.06 -16.20 9.14
CA PHE A 288 13.43 -17.22 9.98
C PHE A 288 14.45 -17.93 10.87
N ARG A 289 15.68 -18.17 10.38
CA ARG A 289 16.78 -18.68 11.19
C ARG A 289 17.11 -17.74 12.36
N THR A 290 17.27 -16.44 12.10
CA THR A 290 17.52 -15.44 13.16
C THR A 290 16.37 -15.37 14.17
N ILE A 291 15.12 -15.48 13.73
CA ILE A 291 13.95 -15.53 14.63
C ILE A 291 13.96 -16.79 15.48
N ALA A 292 14.31 -17.95 14.91
CA ALA A 292 14.38 -19.22 15.63
C ALA A 292 15.50 -19.23 16.68
N GLU A 293 16.64 -18.59 16.39
CA GLU A 293 17.77 -18.43 17.32
C GLU A 293 17.44 -17.49 18.49
N ALA A 294 16.59 -16.47 18.27
CA ALA A 294 16.26 -15.46 19.28
C ALA A 294 14.79 -14.98 19.22
N PRO A 295 13.80 -15.83 19.53
CA PRO A 295 12.38 -15.48 19.39
C PRO A 295 11.95 -14.32 20.31
N GLY A 296 12.54 -14.22 21.50
CA GLY A 296 12.30 -13.11 22.42
C GLY A 296 12.71 -11.75 21.85
N ARG A 297 13.78 -11.71 21.04
CA ARG A 297 14.21 -10.49 20.35
C ARG A 297 13.21 -10.09 19.28
N PHE A 298 12.74 -11.04 18.48
CA PHE A 298 11.71 -10.76 17.48
C PHE A 298 10.45 -10.16 18.13
N LEU A 299 9.95 -10.77 19.22
CA LEU A 299 8.79 -10.25 19.96
C LEU A 299 9.03 -8.84 20.51
N LEU A 300 10.22 -8.57 21.06
CA LEU A 300 10.61 -7.25 21.53
C LEU A 300 10.62 -6.21 20.39
N LEU A 301 11.19 -6.55 19.24
CA LEU A 301 11.24 -5.67 18.06
C LEU A 301 9.84 -5.41 17.51
N THR A 302 8.99 -6.44 17.42
CA THR A 302 7.57 -6.30 17.07
C THR A 302 6.86 -5.36 18.04
N ALA A 303 7.08 -5.48 19.35
CA ALA A 303 6.51 -4.58 20.36
C ALA A 303 7.00 -3.13 20.20
N LYS A 304 8.31 -2.93 19.95
CA LYS A 304 8.88 -1.59 19.66
C LYS A 304 8.23 -0.97 18.42
N ARG A 305 8.05 -1.73 17.34
CA ARG A 305 7.36 -1.27 16.11
C ARG A 305 5.90 -0.95 16.35
N ALA A 306 5.20 -1.76 17.15
CA ALA A 306 3.82 -1.48 17.55
C ALA A 306 3.72 -0.17 18.35
N ALA A 307 4.68 0.10 19.23
CA ALA A 307 4.76 1.37 19.96
C ALA A 307 5.11 2.56 19.04
N LEU A 308 5.90 2.35 17.99
CA LEU A 308 6.12 3.39 16.98
C LEU A 308 4.83 3.73 16.23
N LEU A 309 3.97 2.74 15.96
CA LEU A 309 2.69 2.95 15.28
C LEU A 309 1.74 3.85 16.09
N THR A 310 1.77 3.79 17.42
CA THR A 310 0.93 4.64 18.28
C THR A 310 1.48 6.06 18.45
N ASN A 311 2.66 6.35 17.92
CA ASN A 311 3.26 7.69 18.00
C ASN A 311 2.55 8.68 17.05
N ARG A 312 2.33 9.89 17.55
CA ARG A 312 1.81 11.04 16.78
C ARG A 312 2.71 11.41 15.60
N ILE A 313 4.03 11.27 15.77
CA ILE A 313 5.00 11.53 14.71
C ILE A 313 5.01 10.33 13.77
N GLU A 314 4.60 10.57 12.53
CA GLU A 314 4.75 9.62 11.44
C GLU A 314 6.21 9.66 10.98
N VAL A 315 6.93 8.54 11.08
CA VAL A 315 8.36 8.47 10.73
C VAL A 315 8.49 8.59 9.21
N PRO A 316 9.15 9.64 8.68
CA PRO A 316 9.21 9.87 7.25
C PRO A 316 10.06 8.79 6.57
N ASP A 317 9.61 8.35 5.39
CA ASP A 317 10.38 7.51 4.48
C ASP A 317 11.05 8.37 3.38
N VAL A 318 10.28 8.76 2.36
CA VAL A 318 10.78 9.53 1.21
C VAL A 318 10.68 11.04 1.45
N TYR A 319 9.58 11.50 2.05
CA TYR A 319 9.31 12.92 2.25
C TYR A 319 8.92 13.22 3.69
N TYR A 320 9.51 14.27 4.26
CA TYR A 320 9.12 14.74 5.58
C TYR A 320 8.02 15.81 5.48
N ILE A 321 6.76 15.38 5.57
CA ILE A 321 5.57 16.24 5.38
C ILE A 321 5.60 17.45 6.32
N ASP A 322 6.00 17.27 7.58
CA ASP A 322 6.05 18.39 8.55
C ASP A 322 7.08 19.45 8.16
N PHE A 323 8.16 19.10 7.47
CA PHE A 323 9.11 20.08 6.93
C PHE A 323 8.52 20.84 5.74
N ILE A 324 7.84 20.14 4.83
CA ILE A 324 7.16 20.75 3.66
C ILE A 324 6.03 21.68 4.14
N ALA A 325 5.28 21.26 5.16
CA ALA A 325 4.19 22.03 5.75
C ALA A 325 4.64 23.37 6.34
N ARG A 326 5.92 23.54 6.73
CA ARG A 326 6.44 24.84 7.19
C ARG A 326 6.41 25.93 6.11
N ARG A 327 6.35 25.54 4.84
CA ARG A 327 6.34 26.47 3.70
C ARG A 327 5.09 26.34 2.82
N SER A 328 4.28 25.30 3.01
CA SER A 328 3.00 25.08 2.32
C SER A 328 1.82 25.30 3.26
N VAL A 329 1.09 26.40 3.05
CA VAL A 329 -0.13 26.74 3.80
C VAL A 329 -1.17 25.60 3.84
N PRO A 330 -1.55 24.94 2.73
CA PRO A 330 -2.55 23.87 2.79
C PRO A 330 -2.10 22.64 3.59
N LEU A 331 -0.78 22.37 3.66
CA LEU A 331 -0.24 21.28 4.49
C LEU A 331 -0.03 21.70 5.96
N ALA A 332 0.12 23.01 6.20
CA ALA A 332 0.21 23.57 7.55
C ALA A 332 -1.12 23.52 8.30
N PHE A 333 -2.25 23.54 7.59
CA PHE A 333 -3.60 23.43 8.17
C PHE A 333 -3.91 21.96 8.49
N PRO A 334 -3.74 21.49 9.74
CA PRO A 334 -3.86 20.07 10.06
C PRO A 334 -5.34 19.79 10.34
N ALA A 335 -6.13 19.54 9.30
CA ALA A 335 -7.55 19.28 9.52
C ALA A 335 -7.77 17.89 10.15
N VAL A 336 -7.13 16.83 9.64
CA VAL A 336 -7.08 15.51 10.30
C VAL A 336 -5.66 14.95 10.24
N THR A 337 -5.19 14.38 11.36
CA THR A 337 -3.89 13.71 11.49
C THR A 337 -4.07 12.30 12.04
N PHE A 338 -3.05 11.45 11.89
CA PHE A 338 -3.07 10.10 12.44
C PHE A 338 -3.32 10.08 13.96
N GLY A 339 -2.78 11.06 14.68
CA GLY A 339 -3.01 11.21 16.12
C GLY A 339 -4.48 11.45 16.52
N LEU A 340 -5.32 11.90 15.60
CA LEU A 340 -6.78 12.02 15.80
C LEU A 340 -7.52 10.79 15.25
N ALA A 341 -7.12 10.31 14.07
CA ALA A 341 -7.78 9.19 13.40
C ALA A 341 -7.63 7.88 14.19
N ALA A 342 -6.42 7.57 14.69
CA ALA A 342 -6.15 6.30 15.37
C ALA A 342 -6.96 6.12 16.68
N PRO A 343 -7.05 7.10 17.60
CA PRO A 343 -7.90 6.97 18.78
C PRO A 343 -9.38 6.79 18.45
N LEU A 344 -9.89 7.48 17.42
CA LEU A 344 -11.27 7.33 16.96
C LEU A 344 -11.52 5.96 16.34
N ALA A 345 -10.56 5.42 15.59
CA ALA A 345 -10.61 4.06 15.05
C ALA A 345 -10.66 3.02 16.18
N VAL A 346 -9.80 3.15 17.20
CA VAL A 346 -9.81 2.28 18.39
C VAL A 346 -11.15 2.37 19.14
N TYR A 347 -11.65 3.58 19.36
CA TYR A 347 -12.96 3.79 19.99
C TYR A 347 -14.08 3.12 19.18
N GLY A 348 -14.05 3.26 17.85
CA GLY A 348 -14.95 2.57 16.94
C GLY A 348 -14.92 1.06 17.12
N LEU A 349 -13.73 0.45 17.02
CA LEU A 349 -13.51 -1.00 17.21
C LEU A 349 -14.06 -1.50 18.55
N VAL A 350 -13.79 -0.78 19.64
CA VAL A 350 -14.28 -1.14 20.98
C VAL A 350 -15.81 -1.04 21.04
N ARG A 351 -16.40 0.00 20.45
CA ARG A 351 -17.84 0.23 20.51
C ARG A 351 -18.62 -0.77 19.66
N SER A 352 -18.06 -1.20 18.53
CA SER A 352 -18.65 -2.16 17.59
C SER A 352 -18.19 -3.60 17.81
N ARG A 353 -17.45 -3.90 18.90
CA ARG A 353 -16.97 -5.26 19.23
C ARG A 353 -18.07 -6.31 19.34
N ARG A 354 -19.29 -5.91 19.71
CA ARG A 354 -20.46 -6.82 19.80
C ARG A 354 -20.99 -7.22 18.42
N GLU A 355 -20.69 -6.44 17.39
CA GLU A 355 -21.06 -6.68 15.99
C GLU A 355 -19.92 -7.31 15.17
N TRP A 356 -18.91 -7.91 15.83
CA TRP A 356 -17.68 -8.37 15.17
C TRP A 356 -17.92 -9.33 14.00
N ARG A 357 -18.98 -10.16 14.03
CA ARG A 357 -19.32 -11.04 12.90
C ARG A 357 -19.75 -10.25 11.67
N LYS A 358 -20.60 -9.24 11.85
CA LYS A 358 -21.04 -8.36 10.77
C LYS A 358 -19.87 -7.52 10.21
N LEU A 359 -18.93 -7.17 11.08
CA LEU A 359 -17.83 -6.26 10.77
C LEU A 359 -16.48 -6.94 10.55
N LEU A 360 -16.44 -8.28 10.51
CA LEU A 360 -15.20 -9.03 10.39
C LEU A 360 -14.42 -8.63 9.15
N ILE A 361 -15.09 -8.56 7.99
CA ILE A 361 -14.43 -8.21 6.72
C ILE A 361 -13.89 -6.77 6.75
N PRO A 362 -14.68 -5.74 7.13
CA PRO A 362 -14.14 -4.40 7.36
C PRO A 362 -12.94 -4.37 8.33
N TYR A 363 -12.99 -5.12 9.43
CA TYR A 363 -11.87 -5.19 10.38
C TYR A 363 -10.64 -5.85 9.77
N LEU A 364 -10.79 -6.86 8.92
CA LEU A 364 -9.65 -7.48 8.22
C LEU A 364 -9.05 -6.54 7.18
N LEU A 365 -9.88 -5.85 6.39
CA LEU A 365 -9.43 -4.88 5.38
C LEU A 365 -8.61 -3.74 5.99
N LEU A 366 -8.95 -3.29 7.19
CA LEU A 366 -8.27 -2.17 7.88
C LEU A 366 -7.15 -2.66 8.82
N GLY A 367 -7.40 -3.73 9.57
CA GLY A 367 -6.51 -4.21 10.63
C GLY A 367 -5.34 -5.05 10.11
N LEU A 368 -5.54 -5.85 9.05
CA LEU A 368 -4.47 -6.71 8.55
C LEU A 368 -3.31 -5.94 7.92
N PRO A 369 -3.53 -4.86 7.14
CA PRO A 369 -2.45 -4.00 6.68
C PRO A 369 -1.61 -3.46 7.85
N ILE A 370 -2.25 -2.96 8.92
CA ILE A 370 -1.58 -2.48 10.13
C ILE A 370 -0.72 -3.58 10.76
N LEU A 371 -1.32 -4.74 11.02
CA LEU A 371 -0.65 -5.85 11.69
C LEU A 371 0.55 -6.36 10.87
N SER A 372 0.39 -6.44 9.55
CA SER A 372 1.45 -6.89 8.66
C SER A 372 2.66 -5.94 8.67
N MET A 373 2.45 -4.62 8.78
CA MET A 373 3.54 -3.64 8.78
C MET A 373 4.42 -3.72 10.00
N VAL A 374 3.85 -4.07 11.17
CA VAL A 374 4.59 -4.23 12.42
C VAL A 374 5.63 -5.38 12.32
N ILE A 375 5.45 -6.35 11.41
CA ILE A 375 6.38 -7.45 11.20
C ILE A 375 7.65 -7.00 10.45
N PHE A 376 7.54 -6.01 9.57
CA PHE A 376 8.64 -5.51 8.74
C PHE A 376 9.29 -4.27 9.38
N PHE A 377 8.76 -3.09 9.10
CA PHE A 377 9.17 -1.79 9.64
C PHE A 377 8.07 -0.75 9.39
N VAL A 378 8.07 0.35 10.16
CA VAL A 378 6.97 1.32 10.20
C VAL A 378 7.43 2.68 9.68
N PHE A 379 6.81 3.12 8.58
CA PHE A 379 6.96 4.46 7.99
C PHE A 379 5.61 5.21 7.91
N ASP A 380 5.65 6.51 7.61
CA ASP A 380 4.49 7.39 7.47
C ASP A 380 3.55 6.95 6.35
N ARG A 381 4.06 6.76 5.13
CA ARG A 381 3.29 6.29 3.96
C ARG A 381 2.68 4.91 4.17
N TYR A 382 3.21 4.13 5.12
CA TYR A 382 2.71 2.79 5.44
C TYR A 382 1.41 2.87 6.25
N ARG A 383 1.14 3.99 6.94
CA ARG A 383 -0.11 4.18 7.69
C ARG A 383 -1.29 4.62 6.82
N LEU A 384 -1.10 4.84 5.51
CA LEU A 384 -2.19 5.29 4.63
C LEU A 384 -3.35 4.28 4.51
N PRO A 385 -3.09 2.96 4.35
CA PRO A 385 -4.13 1.93 4.42
C PRO A 385 -4.88 1.79 5.75
N SER A 386 -4.40 2.39 6.85
CA SER A 386 -4.80 2.06 8.22
C SER A 386 -5.95 2.85 8.83
#